data_AF-A0A1M7SNQ2-F1
#
_entry.id   AF-A0A1M7SNQ2-F1
#
_cell.length_a   1.000
_cell.length_b   1.000
_cell.length_c   1.000
_cell.angle_alpha   90.00
_cell.angle_beta   90.00
_cell.angle_gamma   90.00
#
_symmetry.space_group_name_H-M   'P 1'
#
loop_
_entity.id
_entity.type
_entity.pdbx_description
1 polymer ?
#
loop_
_entity_poly.entity_id
_entity_poly.type
_entity_poly.pdbx_seq_one_letter_code
_entity_poly.pdbx_strand_id
1 'polypeptide(L)'
;MIENIDDDNFSRTTVAADQLRAIVERIERLEDEKKEVAAQIKEVYAEAKANGFDTKTLRKVVSLRKKRPEERSEEEAMLDLYLSALGMLPG
;
A
#
# COMPACT_ATOMS: atom_id res chain seq x y z
N MET A 1 -34.08 -4.95 -47.96
CA MET A 1 -33.75 -4.43 -46.63
C MET A 1 -32.51 -5.17 -46.18
N ILE A 2 -31.35 -4.51 -46.21
CA ILE A 2 -30.14 -5.01 -45.56
C ILE A 2 -30.15 -4.31 -44.20
N GLU A 3 -30.28 -5.07 -43.12
CA GLU A 3 -30.16 -4.52 -41.77
C GLU A 3 -28.71 -4.07 -41.55
N ASN A 4 -28.54 -2.82 -41.08
CA ASN A 4 -27.25 -2.24 -40.74
C ASN A 4 -26.67 -2.96 -39.51
N ILE A 5 -25.86 -3.99 -39.75
CA ILE A 5 -25.17 -4.77 -38.72
C ILE A 5 -23.95 -4.02 -38.14
N ASP A 6 -23.47 -2.97 -38.83
CA ASP A 6 -22.23 -2.27 -38.48
C ASP A 6 -22.38 -1.15 -37.41
N ASP A 7 -23.58 -0.57 -37.25
CA ASP A 7 -23.81 0.56 -36.33
C ASP A 7 -23.77 0.16 -34.83
N ASP A 8 -24.24 -1.06 -34.51
CA ASP A 8 -24.29 -1.58 -33.12
C ASP A 8 -22.89 -1.95 -32.60
N ASN A 9 -21.99 -2.39 -33.48
CA ASN A 9 -20.62 -2.78 -33.11
C ASN A 9 -19.72 -1.56 -32.85
N PHE A 10 -19.85 -0.51 -33.66
CA PHE A 10 -19.10 0.73 -33.47
C PHE A 10 -19.47 1.41 -32.14
N SER A 11 -20.77 1.51 -31.85
CA SER A 11 -21.30 2.09 -30.60
C SER A 11 -20.87 1.33 -29.34
N ARG A 12 -20.86 -0.02 -29.36
CA ARG A 12 -20.35 -0.81 -28.23
C ARG A 12 -18.86 -0.62 -27.99
N THR A 13 -18.07 -0.50 -29.07
CA THR A 13 -16.62 -0.29 -28.99
C THR A 13 -16.29 1.09 -28.42
N THR A 14 -17.04 2.13 -28.80
CA THR A 14 -16.86 3.48 -28.27
C THR A 14 -17.26 3.57 -26.79
N VAL A 15 -18.38 2.96 -26.39
CA VAL A 15 -18.79 2.92 -24.97
C VAL A 15 -17.76 2.18 -24.10
N ALA A 16 -17.21 1.05 -24.59
CA ALA A 16 -16.16 0.33 -23.89
C ALA A 16 -14.86 1.14 -23.77
N ALA A 17 -14.49 1.89 -24.82
CA ALA A 17 -13.33 2.77 -24.81
C ALA A 17 -13.48 3.95 -23.82
N ASP A 18 -14.68 4.53 -23.72
CA ASP A 18 -14.96 5.62 -22.80
C ASP A 18 -14.97 5.15 -21.34
N GLN A 19 -15.52 3.97 -21.06
CA GLN A 19 -15.44 3.35 -19.73
C GLN A 19 -13.98 3.05 -19.34
N LEU A 20 -13.19 2.50 -20.25
CA LEU A 20 -11.78 2.24 -20.01
C LEU A 20 -11.02 3.54 -19.72
N ARG A 21 -11.26 4.61 -20.50
CA ARG A 21 -10.65 5.92 -20.27
C ARG A 21 -10.98 6.48 -18.89
N ALA A 22 -12.25 6.43 -18.48
CA ALA A 22 -12.68 6.89 -17.16
C ALA A 22 -12.03 6.10 -16.01
N ILE A 23 -11.83 4.79 -16.18
CA ILE A 23 -11.12 3.95 -15.20
C ILE A 23 -9.64 4.35 -15.12
N VAL A 24 -8.98 4.50 -16.27
CA VAL A 24 -7.56 4.89 -16.33
C VAL A 24 -7.33 6.25 -15.69
N GLU A 25 -8.10 7.27 -16.07
CA GLU A 25 -7.99 8.62 -15.51
C GLU A 25 -8.20 8.63 -13.98
N ARG A 26 -9.13 7.81 -13.48
CA ARG A 26 -9.34 7.66 -12.04
C ARG A 26 -8.14 7.00 -11.35
N ILE A 27 -7.53 5.98 -11.95
CA ILE A 27 -6.34 5.31 -11.41
C ILE A 27 -5.15 6.26 -11.40
N GLU A 28 -4.91 7.00 -12.49
CA GLU A 28 -3.79 7.94 -12.59
C GLU A 28 -3.89 9.03 -11.53
N ARG A 29 -5.08 9.61 -11.32
CA ARG A 29 -5.30 10.56 -10.23
C ARG A 29 -4.99 9.97 -8.85
N LEU A 30 -5.45 8.73 -8.58
CA LEU A 30 -5.18 8.06 -7.31
C LEU A 30 -3.68 7.73 -7.12
N GLU A 31 -2.96 7.40 -8.19
CA GLU A 31 -1.51 7.20 -8.13
C GLU A 31 -0.76 8.49 -7.87
N ASP A 32 -1.22 9.64 -8.38
CA ASP A 32 -0.65 10.94 -8.06
C ASP A 32 -0.93 11.36 -6.61
N GLU A 33 -2.16 11.21 -6.12
CA GLU A 33 -2.50 11.41 -4.70
C GLU A 33 -1.63 10.53 -3.78
N LYS A 34 -1.41 9.27 -4.17
CA LYS A 34 -0.55 8.34 -3.44
C LYS A 34 0.92 8.78 -3.42
N LYS A 35 1.43 9.38 -4.51
CA LYS A 35 2.79 9.95 -4.55
C LYS A 35 2.91 11.14 -3.61
N GLU A 36 1.91 12.02 -3.58
CA GLU A 36 1.88 13.19 -2.67
C GLU A 36 1.90 12.73 -1.21
N VAL A 37 1.05 11.78 -0.83
CA VAL A 37 1.04 11.20 0.52
C VAL A 37 2.37 10.53 0.85
N ALA A 38 2.97 9.81 -0.10
CA ALA A 38 4.28 9.17 0.10
C ALA A 38 5.39 10.22 0.34
N ALA A 39 5.34 11.36 -0.35
CA ALA A 39 6.27 12.47 -0.15
C ALA A 39 6.10 13.08 1.26
N GLN A 40 4.86 13.34 1.69
CA GLN A 40 4.57 13.84 3.04
C GLN A 40 5.08 12.88 4.13
N ILE A 41 4.87 11.57 3.97
CA ILE A 41 5.39 10.56 4.91
C ILE A 41 6.93 10.61 4.96
N LYS A 42 7.59 10.80 3.81
CA LYS A 42 9.05 10.89 3.74
C LYS A 42 9.58 12.13 4.47
N GLU A 43 8.89 13.26 4.35
CA GLU A 43 9.21 14.51 5.06
C GLU A 43 9.09 14.31 6.58
N VAL A 44 8.02 13.70 7.07
CA VAL A 44 7.86 13.38 8.52
C VAL A 44 8.99 12.50 9.03
N TYR A 45 9.41 11.48 8.26
CA TYR A 45 10.58 10.67 8.64
C TYR A 45 11.89 11.46 8.60
N ALA A 46 12.04 12.42 7.68
CA ALA A 46 13.21 13.28 7.61
C ALA A 46 13.28 14.23 8.82
N GLU A 47 12.16 14.83 9.21
CA GLU A 47 12.05 15.65 10.43
C GLU A 47 12.36 14.82 11.67
N ALA A 48 11.79 13.61 11.79
CA ALA A 48 12.10 12.71 12.90
C ALA A 48 13.62 12.41 12.97
N LYS A 49 14.27 12.19 11.82
CA LYS A 49 15.73 12.00 11.77
C LYS A 49 16.48 13.24 12.23
N ALA A 50 16.08 14.43 11.80
CA ALA A 50 16.69 15.70 12.21
C ALA A 50 16.55 15.95 13.72
N ASN A 51 15.44 15.49 14.31
CA ASN A 51 15.17 15.54 15.75
C ASN A 51 15.85 14.40 16.54
N GLY A 52 16.69 13.58 15.90
CA GLY A 52 17.49 12.55 16.57
C GLY A 52 16.83 11.17 16.71
N PHE A 53 15.67 10.94 16.08
CA PHE A 53 15.02 9.63 16.12
C PHE A 53 15.60 8.65 15.09
N ASP A 54 15.75 7.38 15.47
CA ASP A 54 16.09 6.31 14.53
C ASP A 54 14.88 5.94 13.64
N THR A 55 14.93 6.39 12.39
CA THR A 55 13.82 6.18 11.45
C THR A 55 13.61 4.72 11.07
N LYS A 56 14.61 3.83 11.22
CA LYS A 56 14.44 2.39 10.96
C LYS A 56 13.53 1.76 12.01
N THR A 57 13.77 2.08 13.27
CA THR A 57 12.95 1.66 14.41
C THR A 57 11.55 2.26 14.33
N LEU A 58 11.41 3.54 13.97
CA LEU A 58 10.09 4.14 13.77
C LEU A 58 9.27 3.43 12.68
N ARG A 59 9.88 3.04 11.56
CA ARG A 59 9.18 2.23 10.53
C ARG A 59 8.72 0.88 11.07
N LYS A 60 9.54 0.22 11.89
CA LYS A 60 9.15 -1.02 12.58
C LYS A 60 7.96 -0.78 13.51
N VAL A 61 7.98 0.29 14.31
CA VAL A 61 6.86 0.66 15.19
C VAL A 61 5.58 0.91 14.39
N VAL A 62 5.63 1.69 13.31
CA VAL A 62 4.46 1.93 12.46
C VAL A 62 3.94 0.62 11.85
N SER A 63 4.81 -0.27 11.39
CA SER A 63 4.43 -1.57 10.87
C SER A 63 3.75 -2.45 11.93
N LEU A 64 4.28 -2.48 13.15
CA LEU A 64 3.68 -3.23 14.27
C LEU A 64 2.30 -2.67 14.61
N ARG A 65 2.14 -1.33 14.64
CA ARG A 65 0.86 -0.68 14.93
C ARG A 65 -0.24 -0.94 13.91
N LYS A 66 0.10 -1.41 12.70
CA LYS A 66 -0.87 -1.82 11.68
C LYS A 66 -1.43 -3.22 11.92
N LYS A 67 -0.77 -4.05 12.72
CA LYS A 67 -1.18 -5.42 13.04
C LYS A 67 -2.16 -5.44 14.21
N ARG A 68 -3.05 -6.45 14.22
CA ARG A 68 -3.96 -6.65 15.35
C ARG A 68 -3.18 -7.05 16.61
N PRO A 69 -3.68 -6.74 17.82
CA PRO A 69 -2.99 -7.12 19.06
C PRO A 69 -2.70 -8.63 19.15
N GLU A 70 -3.62 -9.47 18.69
CA GLU A 70 -3.50 -10.93 18.75
C GLU A 70 -2.39 -11.43 17.83
N GLU A 71 -2.38 -10.97 16.56
CA GLU A 71 -1.33 -11.27 15.59
C GLU A 71 0.07 -10.88 16.11
N ARG A 72 0.17 -9.71 16.78
CA ARG A 72 1.43 -9.26 17.40
C ARG A 72 1.87 -10.20 18.52
N SER A 73 0.95 -10.60 19.39
CA SER A 73 1.25 -11.49 20.51
C SER A 73 1.69 -12.87 20.04
N GLU A 74 1.06 -13.41 18.99
CA GLU A 74 1.43 -14.70 18.41
C GLU A 74 2.83 -14.64 17.77
N GLU A 75 3.11 -13.59 16.99
CA GLU A 75 4.44 -13.39 16.38
C GLU A 75 5.54 -13.20 17.43
N GLU A 76 5.27 -12.44 18.49
CA GLU A 76 6.20 -12.24 19.61
C GLU A 76 6.48 -13.55 20.35
N ALA A 77 5.45 -14.35 20.64
CA ALA A 77 5.64 -15.67 21.26
C ALA A 77 6.49 -16.62 20.40
N MET A 78 6.27 -16.61 19.08
CA MET A 78 7.07 -17.41 18.14
C MET A 78 8.51 -16.91 18.04
N LEU A 79 8.70 -15.58 18.02
CA LEU A 79 10.03 -14.98 18.02
C LEU A 79 10.81 -15.36 19.28
N ASP A 80 10.19 -15.24 20.45
CA ASP A 80 10.80 -15.59 21.74
C ASP A 80 11.18 -17.07 21.79
N LEU A 81 10.31 -17.97 21.30
CA LEU A 81 10.61 -19.39 21.17
C LEU A 81 11.87 -19.63 20.32
N TYR A 82 11.97 -18.96 19.17
CA TYR A 82 13.12 -19.12 18.28
C TYR A 82 14.40 -18.51 18.86
N LEU A 83 14.33 -17.33 19.47
CA LEU A 83 15.48 -16.71 20.12
C LEU A 83 15.95 -17.53 21.32
N SER A 84 15.03 -18.13 22.09
CA SER A 84 15.35 -19.05 23.18
C SER A 84 16.12 -20.27 22.68
N ALA A 85 15.60 -20.92 21.62
CA ALA A 85 16.26 -22.08 21.01
C ALA A 85 17.66 -21.78 20.47
N LEU A 86 17.90 -20.53 20.07
CA LEU A 86 19.21 -20.05 19.58
C LEU A 86 20.11 -19.50 20.70
N GLY A 87 19.68 -19.47 21.96
CA GLY A 87 20.45 -18.90 23.07
C GLY A 87 20.64 -17.38 22.95
N MET A 88 19.73 -16.68 22.27
CA MET A 88 19.80 -15.24 21.99
C MET A 88 18.92 -14.39 22.91
N LEU A 89 18.16 -15.01 23.83
CA LEU A 89 17.43 -14.26 24.85
C LEU A 89 18.40 -13.69 25.89
N PRO A 90 18.16 -12.46 26.40
CA PRO A 90 18.91 -11.95 27.53
C PRO A 90 18.70 -12.91 28.72
N GLY A 91 19.80 -13.46 29.24
CA GLY A 91 19.80 -14.30 30.44
C GLY A 91 19.53 -13.51 31.71
#